data_AF-A0A8H8J4U3-F1
#
_entry.id   AF-A0A8H8J4U3-F1
#
_cell.length_a   1.000
_cell.length_b   1.000
_cell.length_c   1.000
_cell.angle_alpha   90.00
_cell.angle_beta   90.00
_cell.angle_gamma   90.00
#
_symmetry.space_group_name_H-M   'P 1'
#
loop_
_entity.id
_entity.type
_entity.pdbx_description
1 polymer ?
#
loop_
_entity_poly.entity_id
_entity_poly.type
_entity_poly.pdbx_seq_one_letter_code
_entity_poly.pdbx_strand_id
1 'polypeptide(L)'
;MKDRTPPFKMWFTGSSGGKASAPTILSDKDRDLVVSQLAASKKKPEEITVFISFDVDDLDAYRVRKRTRDDDMAGPIGTKVPRLGDMDPTTMLHGDFILMLKAQHKCEEHRGEHGEPGHCYVWPNGQHLGLNNRRLAMWSAAMAAGEATRHAPPNVPEFDGPQGSGIVTVKHRGRVTAAPPVPPSSTSASDATSVLIAAMVPLLTSLTQSVFQKSTTSPTVTTTSNAPAPPPNPPSGPPSTSTSPPVHNHDGPCLDIPFMFSHDHTCDCIAGFKAESGIDLSEKLDGLKHRELTPDLLLEVPHDHLSRLFGISEGKTIMFQIYCRRWVHNFKAALLAEWEAE
;
A
#
# COMPACT_ATOMS: atom_id res chain seq x y z
N MET A 1 -24.39 6.96 30.27
CA MET A 1 -24.00 6.04 29.19
C MET A 1 -23.32 4.87 29.87
N LYS A 2 -23.82 3.64 29.73
CA LYS A 2 -23.09 2.45 30.21
C LYS A 2 -21.77 2.38 29.46
N ASP A 3 -20.66 2.23 30.17
CA ASP A 3 -19.32 2.11 29.61
C ASP A 3 -19.31 0.96 28.59
N ARG A 4 -19.17 1.31 27.32
CA ARG A 4 -19.17 0.37 26.19
C ARG A 4 -17.74 -0.02 25.86
N THR A 5 -17.08 -0.69 26.79
CA THR A 5 -15.80 -1.34 26.54
C THR A 5 -16.09 -2.68 25.84
N PRO A 6 -15.41 -3.00 24.72
CA PRO A 6 -15.59 -4.29 24.07
C PRO A 6 -15.20 -5.43 25.02
N PRO A 7 -15.93 -6.56 25.03
CA PRO A 7 -15.53 -7.76 25.78
C PRO A 7 -14.11 -8.18 25.42
N PHE A 8 -13.31 -8.53 26.44
CA PHE A 8 -11.97 -9.07 26.23
C PHE A 8 -11.65 -10.14 27.27
N LYS A 9 -10.78 -11.09 26.94
CA LYS A 9 -10.25 -12.05 27.91
C LYS A 9 -8.93 -11.56 28.46
N MET A 10 -8.73 -11.71 29.76
CA MET A 10 -7.50 -11.32 30.45
C MET A 10 -6.98 -12.48 31.30
N TRP A 11 -5.70 -12.78 31.18
CA TRP A 11 -5.01 -13.79 32.02
C TRP A 11 -3.55 -13.39 32.22
N PHE A 12 -2.84 -14.06 33.12
CA PHE A 12 -1.44 -13.74 33.42
C PHE A 12 -0.63 -14.99 33.74
N THR A 13 0.69 -14.88 33.70
CA THR A 13 1.59 -16.02 33.93
C THR A 13 1.39 -16.64 35.33
N GLY A 14 0.79 -17.83 35.38
CA GLY A 14 0.47 -18.54 36.63
C GLY A 14 -0.97 -18.37 37.13
N SER A 15 -1.86 -17.74 36.36
CA SER A 15 -3.30 -17.82 36.63
C SER A 15 -3.79 -19.26 36.46
N SER A 16 -4.76 -19.67 37.26
CA SER A 16 -5.35 -21.01 37.20
C SER A 16 -6.03 -21.23 35.85
N GLY A 17 -5.49 -22.14 35.02
CA GLY A 17 -6.07 -22.55 33.73
C GLY A 17 -5.59 -21.81 32.48
N GLY A 18 -4.69 -20.82 32.63
CA GLY A 18 -4.05 -20.14 31.49
C GLY A 18 -5.02 -19.53 30.47
N LYS A 19 -4.65 -19.56 29.18
CA LYS A 19 -5.46 -18.98 28.08
C LYS A 19 -6.82 -19.66 27.93
N ALA A 20 -6.90 -20.97 28.12
CA ALA A 20 -8.13 -21.75 27.91
C ALA A 20 -9.23 -21.43 28.94
N SER A 21 -8.83 -21.04 30.16
CA SER A 21 -9.74 -20.71 31.26
C SER A 21 -9.77 -19.21 31.58
N ALA A 22 -9.28 -18.36 30.67
CA ALA A 22 -9.26 -16.92 30.89
C ALA A 22 -10.68 -16.35 30.97
N PRO A 23 -11.04 -15.61 32.04
CA PRO A 23 -12.35 -14.98 32.17
C PRO A 23 -12.54 -13.88 31.11
N THR A 24 -13.73 -13.81 30.54
CA THR A 24 -14.15 -12.68 29.69
C THR A 24 -14.59 -11.53 30.59
N ILE A 25 -13.94 -10.39 30.47
CA ILE A 25 -14.25 -9.15 31.17
C ILE A 25 -15.38 -8.45 30.42
N LEU A 26 -16.55 -8.34 31.07
CA LEU A 26 -17.72 -7.64 30.51
C LEU A 26 -18.01 -6.33 31.25
N SER A 27 -17.48 -6.19 32.46
CA SER A 27 -17.70 -5.03 33.33
C SER A 27 -16.43 -4.67 34.11
N ASP A 28 -16.39 -3.45 34.65
CA ASP A 28 -15.31 -3.03 35.55
C ASP A 28 -15.19 -3.93 36.79
N LYS A 29 -16.30 -4.52 37.26
CA LYS A 29 -16.26 -5.46 38.38
C LYS A 29 -15.48 -6.74 38.05
N ASP A 30 -15.62 -7.24 36.83
CA ASP A 30 -14.86 -8.42 36.36
C ASP A 30 -13.37 -8.08 36.27
N ARG A 31 -13.06 -6.87 35.76
CA ARG A 31 -11.69 -6.37 35.68
C ARG A 31 -11.07 -6.27 37.07
N ASP A 32 -11.77 -5.66 38.02
CA ASP A 32 -11.29 -5.45 39.38
C ASP A 32 -11.08 -6.78 40.12
N LEU A 33 -11.90 -7.81 39.83
CA LEU A 33 -11.68 -9.18 40.32
C LEU A 33 -10.38 -9.78 39.78
N VAL A 34 -10.12 -9.67 38.47
CA VAL A 34 -8.88 -10.19 37.87
C VAL A 34 -7.65 -9.41 38.35
N VAL A 35 -7.76 -8.09 38.51
CA VAL A 35 -6.69 -7.26 39.09
C VAL A 35 -6.43 -7.64 40.56
N SER A 36 -7.47 -7.95 41.32
CA SER A 36 -7.32 -8.42 42.71
C SER A 36 -6.64 -9.79 42.78
N GLN A 37 -6.96 -10.71 41.86
CA GLN A 37 -6.26 -12.00 41.73
C GLN A 37 -4.79 -11.82 41.33
N LEU A 38 -4.52 -10.89 40.42
CA LEU A 38 -3.17 -10.51 40.02
C LEU A 38 -2.37 -9.95 41.22
N ALA A 39 -2.97 -9.07 42.01
CA ALA A 39 -2.36 -8.49 43.21
C ALA A 39 -2.16 -9.51 44.34
N ALA A 40 -3.04 -10.52 44.46
CA ALA A 40 -2.91 -11.60 45.43
C ALA A 40 -1.91 -12.69 44.99
N SER A 41 -1.39 -12.63 43.75
CA SER A 41 -0.37 -13.55 43.27
C SER A 41 0.90 -13.43 44.09
N LYS A 42 1.46 -14.56 44.54
CA LYS A 42 2.74 -14.58 45.29
C LYS A 42 3.97 -14.34 44.42
N LYS A 43 3.80 -14.10 43.11
CA LYS A 43 4.89 -13.90 42.17
C LYS A 43 5.41 -12.46 42.23
N LYS A 44 6.69 -12.28 41.92
CA LYS A 44 7.28 -10.95 41.77
C LYS A 44 6.68 -10.26 40.54
N PRO A 45 6.44 -8.93 40.57
CA PRO A 45 5.89 -8.19 39.44
C PRO A 45 6.68 -8.39 38.14
N GLU A 46 8.01 -8.53 38.24
CA GLU A 46 8.93 -8.75 37.11
C GLU A 46 8.70 -10.09 36.39
N GLU A 47 8.10 -11.08 37.06
CA GLU A 47 7.85 -12.42 36.52
C GLU A 47 6.43 -12.58 35.95
N ILE A 48 5.57 -11.56 36.11
CA ILE A 48 4.18 -11.63 35.69
C ILE A 48 3.99 -10.94 34.34
N THR A 49 3.66 -11.73 33.32
CA THR A 49 3.20 -11.22 32.02
C THR A 49 1.69 -11.27 31.99
N VAL A 50 1.05 -10.15 31.65
CA VAL A 50 -0.41 -10.05 31.45
C VAL A 50 -0.70 -10.18 29.96
N PHE A 51 -1.65 -11.04 29.62
CA PHE A 51 -2.13 -11.28 28.27
C PHE A 51 -3.58 -10.82 28.15
N ILE A 52 -3.89 -10.16 27.04
CA ILE A 52 -5.22 -9.66 26.70
C ILE A 52 -5.55 -10.16 25.29
N SER A 53 -6.72 -10.76 25.09
CA SER A 53 -7.22 -11.08 23.76
C SER A 53 -8.61 -10.51 23.55
N PHE A 54 -8.80 -9.88 22.40
CA PHE A 54 -10.10 -9.46 21.90
C PHE A 54 -10.61 -10.49 20.89
N ASP A 55 -11.91 -10.70 20.89
CA ASP A 55 -12.57 -11.37 19.77
C ASP A 55 -12.76 -10.34 18.66
N VAL A 56 -12.09 -10.55 17.52
CA VAL A 56 -12.08 -9.59 16.41
C VAL A 56 -13.44 -9.53 15.72
N ASP A 57 -14.20 -10.63 15.76
CA ASP A 57 -15.51 -10.71 15.12
C ASP A 57 -16.54 -9.84 15.85
N ASP A 58 -16.44 -9.75 17.18
CA ASP A 58 -17.30 -8.91 18.03
C ASP A 58 -16.90 -7.42 18.02
N LEU A 59 -15.70 -7.08 17.52
CA LEU A 59 -15.23 -5.70 17.46
C LEU A 59 -15.86 -4.87 16.34
N ASP A 60 -16.59 -5.46 15.39
CA ASP A 60 -17.15 -4.70 14.26
C ASP A 60 -18.19 -3.65 14.69
N ALA A 61 -18.91 -3.90 15.80
CA ALA A 61 -19.84 -2.93 16.39
C ALA A 61 -19.13 -1.71 17.03
N TYR A 62 -17.86 -1.89 17.42
CA TYR A 62 -17.01 -0.84 18.00
C TYR A 62 -16.13 -0.18 16.96
N ARG A 63 -16.07 -0.74 15.74
CA ARG A 63 -15.41 -0.12 14.61
C ARG A 63 -16.06 1.24 14.39
N VAL A 64 -15.25 2.29 14.47
CA VAL A 64 -15.70 3.66 14.18
C VAL A 64 -16.11 3.69 12.71
N ARG A 65 -17.39 3.40 12.44
CA ARG A 65 -17.96 3.55 11.11
C ARG A 65 -17.95 5.04 10.80
N LYS A 66 -17.20 5.43 9.76
CA LYS A 66 -17.19 6.80 9.23
C LYS A 66 -18.65 7.12 8.91
N ARG A 67 -19.33 7.86 9.79
CA ARG A 67 -20.60 8.48 9.46
C ARG A 67 -20.31 9.28 8.18
N THR A 68 -21.00 8.94 7.10
CA THR A 68 -21.14 9.80 5.93
C THR A 68 -21.75 11.09 6.46
N ARG A 69 -20.87 12.03 6.81
CA ARG A 69 -21.25 13.36 7.21
C ARG A 69 -21.15 14.16 5.94
N ASP A 70 -22.28 14.25 5.25
CA ASP A 70 -22.54 15.35 4.32
C ASP A 70 -22.49 16.61 5.19
N ASP A 71 -21.37 17.31 5.21
CA ASP A 71 -21.30 18.76 5.43
C ASP A 71 -19.84 19.22 5.57
N ASP A 72 -19.52 20.18 4.71
CA ASP A 72 -18.41 21.12 4.71
C ASP A 72 -17.82 21.41 6.09
N MET A 73 -16.53 21.09 6.26
CA MET A 73 -15.54 22.04 6.82
C MET A 73 -14.18 21.36 7.02
N ALA A 74 -13.14 22.06 6.59
CA ALA A 74 -11.73 21.79 6.78
C ALA A 74 -11.41 21.31 8.20
N GLY A 75 -11.16 20.01 8.34
CA GLY A 75 -10.67 19.38 9.57
C GLY A 75 -9.17 19.08 9.46
N PRO A 76 -8.45 19.07 10.60
CA PRO A 76 -6.99 19.02 10.66
C PRO A 76 -6.46 17.72 10.04
N ILE A 77 -5.48 17.89 9.16
CA ILE A 77 -4.72 16.85 8.45
C ILE A 77 -4.04 15.96 9.49
N GLY A 78 -4.66 14.85 9.83
CA GLY A 78 -4.10 13.92 10.80
C GLY A 78 -4.79 12.56 10.73
N THR A 79 -4.06 11.56 10.26
CA THR A 79 -4.34 10.10 10.28
C THR A 79 -5.27 9.49 9.24
N LYS A 80 -5.96 10.27 8.40
CA LYS A 80 -6.71 9.66 7.29
C LYS A 80 -5.76 9.36 6.13
N VAL A 81 -5.60 8.08 5.80
CA VAL A 81 -5.05 7.66 4.51
C VAL A 81 -5.98 8.25 3.44
N PRO A 82 -5.49 9.16 2.58
CA PRO A 82 -6.33 9.75 1.55
C PRO A 82 -6.85 8.64 0.62
N ARG A 83 -8.16 8.65 0.33
CA ARG A 83 -8.73 7.71 -0.63
C ARG A 83 -8.41 8.19 -2.03
N LEU A 84 -8.10 7.28 -2.94
CA LEU A 84 -7.74 7.61 -4.33
C LEU A 84 -8.85 8.41 -5.03
N GLY A 85 -10.13 8.09 -4.80
CA GLY A 85 -11.25 8.83 -5.39
C GLY A 85 -11.43 10.27 -4.88
N ASP A 86 -10.78 10.64 -3.77
CA ASP A 86 -10.80 12.00 -3.23
C ASP A 86 -9.53 12.80 -3.63
N MET A 87 -8.58 12.17 -4.34
CA MET A 87 -7.35 12.84 -4.78
C MET A 87 -7.59 13.61 -6.07
N ASP A 88 -6.93 14.76 -6.16
CA ASP A 88 -6.86 15.53 -7.39
C ASP A 88 -6.21 14.68 -8.52
N PRO A 89 -6.75 14.70 -9.76
CA PRO A 89 -6.23 13.89 -10.86
C PRO A 89 -4.74 14.08 -11.12
N THR A 90 -4.21 15.29 -10.93
CA THR A 90 -2.77 15.56 -11.08
C THR A 90 -1.95 14.84 -10.01
N THR A 91 -2.47 14.73 -8.79
CA THR A 91 -1.81 13.96 -7.72
C THR A 91 -1.82 12.47 -8.00
N MET A 92 -2.91 11.94 -8.58
CA MET A 92 -2.96 10.54 -9.01
C MET A 92 -1.90 10.27 -10.09
N LEU A 93 -1.81 11.14 -11.10
CA LEU A 93 -0.80 11.04 -12.16
C LEU A 93 0.64 11.03 -11.61
N HIS A 94 0.92 11.83 -10.58
CA HIS A 94 2.23 11.78 -9.91
C HIS A 94 2.51 10.42 -9.27
N GLY A 95 1.49 9.79 -8.68
CA GLY A 95 1.59 8.44 -8.12
C GLY A 95 1.95 7.40 -9.17
N ASP A 96 1.31 7.45 -10.33
CA ASP A 96 1.56 6.55 -11.45
C ASP A 96 3.00 6.70 -11.97
N PHE A 97 3.48 7.93 -12.13
CA PHE A 97 4.87 8.18 -12.50
C PHE A 97 5.86 7.69 -11.44
N ILE A 98 5.56 7.80 -10.14
CA ILE A 98 6.42 7.25 -9.08
C ILE A 98 6.52 5.72 -9.18
N LEU A 99 5.41 5.03 -9.42
CA LEU A 99 5.40 3.57 -9.57
C LEU A 99 6.20 3.14 -10.80
N MET A 100 6.03 3.84 -11.92
CA MET A 100 6.82 3.62 -13.14
C MET A 100 8.31 3.84 -12.91
N LEU A 101 8.70 4.95 -12.26
CA LEU A 101 10.10 5.23 -11.94
C LEU A 101 10.70 4.16 -11.01
N LYS A 102 9.95 3.68 -10.00
CA LYS A 102 10.40 2.58 -9.14
C LYS A 102 10.58 1.26 -9.91
N ALA A 103 9.68 0.96 -10.84
CA ALA A 103 9.79 -0.25 -11.66
C ALA A 103 11.04 -0.22 -12.54
N GLN A 104 11.37 0.95 -13.10
CA GLN A 104 12.49 1.13 -14.02
C GLN A 104 13.86 1.23 -13.32
N HIS A 105 13.94 1.96 -12.21
CA HIS A 105 15.21 2.33 -11.57
C HIS A 105 15.56 1.42 -10.39
N LYS A 106 15.29 0.11 -10.48
CA LYS A 106 15.66 -0.87 -9.45
C LYS A 106 17.18 -0.99 -9.35
N CYS A 107 17.70 -1.07 -8.13
CA CYS A 107 19.14 -1.12 -7.86
C CYS A 107 19.48 -2.20 -6.84
N GLU A 108 20.36 -3.12 -7.21
CA GLU A 108 20.83 -4.20 -6.34
C GLU A 108 22.01 -3.79 -5.44
N GLU A 109 22.80 -2.80 -5.86
CA GLU A 109 23.94 -2.28 -5.09
C GLU A 109 23.48 -1.53 -3.84
N HIS A 110 22.40 -0.75 -3.95
CA HIS A 110 21.83 0.02 -2.86
C HIS A 110 20.54 -0.64 -2.40
N ARG A 111 20.63 -1.44 -1.33
CA ARG A 111 19.46 -2.08 -0.71
C ARG A 111 18.74 -1.12 0.22
N GLY A 112 17.41 -1.27 0.29
CA GLY A 112 16.59 -0.59 1.27
C GLY A 112 16.85 -1.09 2.69
N GLU A 113 16.23 -0.45 3.68
CA GLU A 113 16.38 -0.78 5.11
C GLU A 113 16.06 -2.25 5.43
N HIS A 114 15.14 -2.86 4.68
CA HIS A 114 14.72 -4.24 4.85
C HIS A 114 15.50 -5.24 3.96
N GLY A 115 16.57 -4.81 3.30
CA GLY A 115 17.39 -5.66 2.43
C GLY A 115 16.81 -5.91 1.03
N GLU A 116 15.66 -5.32 0.73
CA GLU A 116 15.06 -5.28 -0.61
C GLU A 116 15.91 -4.44 -1.58
N PRO A 117 15.86 -4.69 -2.90
CA PRO A 117 16.49 -3.81 -3.88
C PRO A 117 15.98 -2.37 -3.73
N GLY A 118 16.89 -1.40 -3.63
CA GLY A 118 16.52 0.01 -3.58
C GLY A 118 16.25 0.56 -4.97
N HIS A 119 16.18 1.89 -5.05
CA HIS A 119 15.92 2.59 -6.31
C HIS A 119 17.03 3.61 -6.55
N CYS A 120 17.69 3.58 -7.70
CA CYS A 120 18.76 4.51 -8.05
C CYS A 120 18.66 4.92 -9.52
N TYR A 121 18.87 6.20 -9.79
CA TYR A 121 19.18 6.65 -11.13
C TYR A 121 20.68 6.44 -11.39
N VAL A 122 21.02 5.75 -12.48
CA VAL A 122 22.41 5.47 -12.86
C VAL A 122 22.84 6.49 -13.91
N TRP A 123 23.81 7.32 -13.56
CA TRP A 123 24.39 8.29 -14.48
C TRP A 123 25.22 7.58 -15.56
N PRO A 124 25.48 8.22 -16.72
CA PRO A 124 26.31 7.62 -17.77
C PRO A 124 27.74 7.24 -17.34
N ASN A 125 28.23 7.82 -16.24
CA ASN A 125 29.53 7.49 -15.62
C ASN A 125 29.45 6.27 -14.68
N GLY A 126 28.30 5.61 -14.56
CA GLY A 126 28.05 4.51 -13.64
C GLY A 126 27.80 4.93 -12.19
N GLN A 127 27.72 6.23 -11.88
CA GLN A 127 27.42 6.68 -10.53
C GLN A 127 25.94 6.52 -10.21
N HIS A 128 25.64 5.94 -9.06
CA HIS A 128 24.28 5.73 -8.57
C HIS A 128 23.81 6.93 -7.75
N LEU A 129 22.63 7.46 -8.09
CA LEU A 129 21.92 8.46 -7.32
C LEU A 129 20.69 7.82 -6.67
N GLY A 130 20.75 7.57 -5.35
CA GLY A 130 19.64 6.98 -4.60
C GLY A 130 18.35 7.81 -4.69
N LEU A 131 17.26 7.16 -5.10
CA LEU A 131 15.94 7.76 -5.27
C LEU A 131 15.08 7.54 -4.01
N ASN A 132 15.11 8.52 -3.11
CA ASN A 132 14.20 8.55 -1.96
C ASN A 132 12.80 9.06 -2.39
N ASN A 133 11.82 8.96 -1.48
CA ASN A 133 10.44 9.40 -1.77
C ASN A 133 10.35 10.88 -2.20
N ARG A 134 11.22 11.76 -1.67
CA ARG A 134 11.26 13.18 -2.07
C ARG A 134 11.73 13.36 -3.50
N ARG A 135 12.81 12.68 -3.91
CA ARG A 135 13.34 12.71 -5.28
C ARG A 135 12.35 12.11 -6.28
N LEU A 136 11.71 11.00 -5.92
CA LEU A 136 10.67 10.39 -6.75
C LEU A 136 9.49 11.34 -6.95
N ALA A 137 9.04 12.03 -5.90
CA ALA A 137 7.97 13.02 -6.01
C ALA A 137 8.35 14.24 -6.85
N MET A 138 9.61 14.69 -6.76
CA MET A 138 10.12 15.80 -7.59
C MET A 138 10.22 15.39 -9.06
N TRP A 139 10.70 14.19 -9.33
CA TRP A 139 10.81 13.67 -10.69
C TRP A 139 9.41 13.46 -11.31
N SER A 140 8.46 12.87 -10.58
CA SER A 140 7.10 12.68 -11.09
C SER A 140 6.38 14.01 -11.38
N ALA A 141 6.56 15.02 -10.53
CA ALA A 141 6.04 16.36 -10.79
C ALA A 141 6.66 16.98 -12.06
N ALA A 142 7.97 16.87 -12.24
CA ALA A 142 8.65 17.35 -13.45
C ALA A 142 8.22 16.60 -14.71
N MET A 143 7.91 15.30 -14.61
CA MET A 143 7.34 14.52 -15.72
C MET A 143 5.93 15.00 -16.07
N ALA A 144 5.09 15.28 -15.06
CA ALA A 144 3.75 15.83 -15.29
C ALA A 144 3.80 17.23 -15.93
N ALA A 145 4.83 18.02 -15.62
CA ALA A 145 5.08 19.32 -16.25
C ALA A 145 5.73 19.23 -17.65
N GLY A 146 6.19 18.04 -18.07
CA GLY A 146 6.91 17.86 -19.35
C GLY A 146 8.38 18.31 -19.32
N GLU A 147 8.94 18.57 -18.14
CA GLU A 147 10.33 19.02 -17.94
C GLU A 147 11.32 17.85 -17.76
N ALA A 148 10.82 16.66 -17.44
CA ALA A 148 11.61 15.45 -17.25
C ALA A 148 10.98 14.28 -18.00
N THR A 149 11.77 13.22 -18.23
CA THR A 149 11.29 11.99 -18.84
C THR A 149 11.53 10.81 -17.91
N ARG A 150 10.98 9.63 -18.23
CA ARG A 150 11.26 8.39 -17.47
C ARG A 150 12.76 8.04 -17.38
N HIS A 151 13.55 8.53 -18.34
CA HIS A 151 14.98 8.22 -18.50
C HIS A 151 15.90 9.33 -18.03
N ALA A 152 15.42 10.57 -18.00
CA ALA A 152 16.20 11.75 -17.68
C ALA A 152 15.55 12.50 -16.51
N PRO A 153 16.21 12.60 -15.35
CA PRO A 153 15.69 13.35 -14.21
C PRO A 153 15.62 14.85 -14.49
N PRO A 154 14.85 15.60 -13.70
CA PRO A 154 14.82 17.05 -13.83
C PRO A 154 16.19 17.67 -13.53
N ASN A 155 16.60 18.65 -14.33
CA ASN A 155 17.85 19.39 -14.15
C ASN A 155 17.68 20.49 -13.08
N VAL A 156 17.41 20.07 -11.83
CA VAL A 156 17.27 20.96 -10.68
C VAL A 156 18.29 20.59 -9.60
N PRO A 157 18.98 21.56 -8.98
CA PRO A 157 20.06 21.28 -8.02
C PRO A 157 19.56 20.55 -6.75
N GLU A 158 18.27 20.68 -6.44
CA GLU A 158 17.65 19.95 -5.33
C GLU A 158 17.53 18.44 -5.60
N PHE A 159 17.42 18.04 -6.87
CA PHE A 159 17.36 16.63 -7.26
C PHE A 159 18.73 15.97 -7.10
N ASP A 160 19.78 16.60 -7.64
CA ASP A 160 21.16 16.12 -7.52
C ASP A 160 21.60 16.03 -6.06
N GLY A 161 21.14 16.95 -5.23
CA GLY A 161 21.53 17.06 -3.84
C GLY A 161 23.04 17.28 -3.69
N PRO A 162 23.56 17.28 -2.45
CA PRO A 162 25.00 17.25 -2.25
C PRO A 162 25.53 15.91 -2.79
N GLN A 163 26.20 15.92 -3.96
CA GLN A 163 26.76 14.75 -4.65
C GLN A 163 27.86 13.99 -3.86
N GLY A 164 28.06 14.30 -2.58
CA GLY A 164 29.08 13.71 -1.73
C GLY A 164 28.54 12.54 -0.93
N SER A 165 29.10 11.35 -1.17
CA SER A 165 28.92 10.08 -0.43
C SER A 165 29.40 10.13 1.03
N GLY A 166 29.09 11.19 1.76
CA GLY A 166 29.16 11.20 3.21
C GLY A 166 27.78 10.88 3.71
N ILE A 167 27.61 9.79 4.46
CA ILE A 167 26.52 9.66 5.41
C ILE A 167 26.58 10.94 6.26
N VAL A 168 25.80 11.95 5.91
CA VAL A 168 25.49 13.05 6.81
C VAL A 168 24.62 12.37 7.84
N THR A 169 25.28 11.78 8.84
CA THR A 169 24.62 11.31 10.05
C THR A 169 23.73 12.45 10.45
N VAL A 170 22.42 12.22 10.32
CA VAL A 170 21.41 13.17 10.77
C VAL A 170 21.72 13.33 12.24
N LYS A 171 22.45 14.39 12.59
CA LYS A 171 22.80 14.69 13.96
C LYS A 171 21.46 14.87 14.64
N HIS A 172 21.03 13.84 15.37
CA HIS A 172 19.76 13.85 16.09
C HIS A 172 19.74 15.15 16.87
N ARG A 173 18.86 16.07 16.44
CA ARG A 173 18.70 17.37 17.06
C ARG A 173 18.01 17.10 18.38
N GLY A 174 18.83 16.74 19.38
CA GLY A 174 18.39 16.59 20.75
C GLY A 174 17.60 17.83 21.10
N ARG A 175 16.35 17.60 21.51
CA ARG A 175 15.46 18.62 22.04
C ARG A 175 16.16 19.23 23.25
N VAL A 176 16.87 20.33 23.03
CA VAL A 176 17.45 21.14 24.10
C VAL A 176 16.26 21.71 24.87
N THR A 177 15.92 21.07 25.99
CA THR A 177 15.12 21.69 27.03
C THR A 177 15.83 22.97 27.47
N ALA A 178 15.05 24.05 27.57
CA ALA A 178 15.43 25.40 27.93
C ALA A 178 16.76 25.53 28.71
N ALA A 179 17.74 26.20 28.09
CA ALA A 179 18.93 26.67 28.77
C ALA A 179 18.60 27.95 29.57
N PRO A 180 19.16 28.13 30.78
CA PRO A 180 19.09 29.36 31.56
C PRO A 180 19.94 30.48 30.94
N PRO A 181 19.72 31.76 31.31
CA PRO A 181 20.39 32.90 30.70
C PRO A 181 21.90 32.89 30.98
N VAL A 182 22.70 33.02 29.91
CA VAL A 182 24.17 33.06 29.95
C VAL A 182 24.63 34.50 30.27
N PRO A 183 25.56 34.71 31.22
CA PRO A 183 26.23 35.99 31.43
C PRO A 183 27.39 36.21 30.43
N PRO A 184 27.81 37.45 30.16
CA PRO A 184 28.81 37.74 29.12
C PRO A 184 30.23 37.75 29.68
N SER A 185 31.12 36.91 29.15
CA SER A 185 32.61 37.04 29.12
C SER A 185 33.18 35.66 28.72
N SER A 186 34.34 35.45 28.12
CA SER A 186 35.47 36.26 27.64
C SER A 186 36.35 35.29 26.83
N THR A 187 37.08 35.79 25.85
CA THR A 187 38.08 35.06 25.05
C THR A 187 39.20 34.45 25.90
N SER A 188 39.40 33.13 25.83
CA SER A 188 40.72 32.50 26.03
C SER A 188 40.77 31.02 25.60
N ALA A 189 41.79 30.75 24.78
CA ALA A 189 42.58 29.53 24.52
C ALA A 189 42.10 28.12 24.97
N SER A 190 41.99 27.26 23.96
CA SER A 190 42.46 25.86 23.81
C SER A 190 42.51 24.91 25.01
N ASP A 191 41.85 23.75 24.89
CA ASP A 191 42.27 22.51 25.56
C ASP A 191 42.00 21.27 24.67
N ALA A 192 43.09 20.68 24.15
CA ALA A 192 43.09 19.56 23.19
C ALA A 192 42.88 18.17 23.85
N THR A 193 42.69 18.12 25.16
CA THR A 193 42.60 16.89 25.97
C THR A 193 41.18 16.32 26.04
N SER A 194 40.16 17.11 25.72
CA SER A 194 38.74 16.70 25.78
C SER A 194 38.30 15.78 24.63
N VAL A 195 39.06 15.73 23.53
CA VAL A 195 38.73 14.91 22.35
C VAL A 195 39.11 13.43 22.54
N LEU A 196 40.11 13.12 23.36
CA LEU A 196 40.58 11.73 23.54
C LEU A 196 39.66 10.88 24.43
N ILE A 197 38.93 11.48 25.38
CA ILE A 197 38.04 10.74 26.29
C ILE A 197 36.72 10.34 25.60
N ALA A 198 36.26 11.13 24.62
CA ALA A 198 35.01 10.83 23.90
C ALA A 198 35.10 9.61 22.96
N ALA A 199 36.31 9.22 22.54
CA ALA A 199 36.52 8.16 21.56
C ALA A 199 36.49 6.73 22.12
N MET A 200 36.52 6.53 23.46
CA MET A 200 36.60 5.18 24.06
C MET A 200 35.26 4.64 24.57
N VAL A 201 34.19 5.44 24.59
CA VAL A 201 32.86 5.05 25.10
C VAL A 201 32.16 3.95 24.27
N PRO A 202 32.27 3.90 22.93
CA PRO A 202 31.59 2.85 22.16
C PRO A 202 32.17 1.45 22.39
N LEU A 203 33.46 1.33 22.73
CA LEU A 203 34.13 0.02 22.82
C LEU A 203 33.72 -0.80 24.05
N LEU A 204 33.34 -0.14 25.15
CA LEU A 204 32.93 -0.83 26.38
C LEU A 204 31.49 -1.37 26.30
N THR A 205 30.66 -0.82 25.40
CA THR A 205 29.25 -1.24 25.27
C THR A 205 29.09 -2.51 24.44
N SER A 206 30.10 -2.89 23.65
CA SER A 206 30.03 -4.07 22.77
C SER A 206 30.44 -5.39 23.46
N LEU A 207 30.94 -5.36 24.69
CA LEU A 207 31.46 -6.55 25.39
C LEU A 207 30.45 -7.22 26.33
N THR A 208 29.25 -6.68 26.53
CA THR A 208 28.28 -7.18 27.52
C THR A 208 27.08 -7.96 26.94
N GLN A 209 26.99 -8.16 25.62
CA GLN A 209 25.82 -8.83 25.00
C GLN A 209 26.02 -10.31 24.59
N SER A 210 27.14 -10.97 24.95
CA SER A 210 27.46 -12.32 24.45
C SER A 210 27.27 -13.47 25.47
N VAL A 211 26.30 -13.39 26.38
CA VAL A 211 25.97 -14.54 27.25
C VAL A 211 24.46 -14.66 27.36
N PHE A 212 23.93 -15.87 27.14
CA PHE A 212 22.52 -16.30 27.15
C PHE A 212 21.83 -16.45 25.78
N GLN A 213 22.31 -17.40 24.98
CA GLN A 213 21.43 -18.26 24.19
C GLN A 213 21.69 -19.71 24.59
N LYS A 214 20.81 -20.25 25.45
CA LYS A 214 20.81 -21.68 25.81
C LYS A 214 19.61 -22.32 25.14
N SER A 215 19.88 -23.08 24.09
CA SER A 215 18.90 -23.86 23.33
C SER A 215 18.28 -24.94 24.22
N THR A 216 16.98 -24.84 24.47
CA THR A 216 16.20 -25.91 25.12
C THR A 216 15.55 -26.77 24.04
N THR A 217 15.93 -28.04 24.05
CA THR A 217 15.41 -29.14 23.25
C THR A 217 13.95 -29.46 23.61
N SER A 218 13.08 -29.53 22.61
CA SER A 218 11.69 -30.00 22.74
C SER A 218 11.62 -31.53 22.81
N PRO A 219 10.80 -32.13 23.68
CA PRO A 219 10.46 -33.54 23.59
C PRO A 219 9.23 -33.75 22.67
N THR A 220 9.39 -34.66 21.71
CA THR A 220 8.31 -35.24 20.90
C THR A 220 7.47 -36.17 21.76
N VAL A 221 6.20 -35.84 21.97
CA VAL A 221 5.21 -36.73 22.61
C VAL A 221 4.30 -37.31 21.53
N THR A 222 4.49 -38.59 21.25
CA THR A 222 3.61 -39.42 20.44
C THR A 222 2.36 -39.73 21.25
N THR A 223 1.19 -39.27 20.83
CA THR A 223 -0.09 -39.63 21.47
C THR A 223 -0.95 -40.42 20.50
N THR A 224 -1.00 -41.73 20.73
CA THR A 224 -1.96 -42.67 20.13
C THR A 224 -3.32 -42.43 20.79
N SER A 225 -4.31 -41.97 20.01
CA SER A 225 -5.70 -41.83 20.47
C SER A 225 -6.61 -42.69 19.59
N ASN A 226 -7.10 -43.78 20.17
CA ASN A 226 -8.21 -44.57 19.66
C ASN A 226 -9.50 -43.78 19.86
N ALA A 227 -10.19 -43.44 18.76
CA ALA A 227 -11.56 -42.92 18.78
C ALA A 227 -12.54 -43.98 18.23
N PRO A 228 -13.72 -44.18 18.83
CA PRO A 228 -14.75 -45.09 18.32
C PRO A 228 -15.55 -44.47 17.15
N ALA A 229 -15.99 -45.33 16.23
CA ALA A 229 -16.71 -44.99 15.02
C ALA A 229 -18.10 -44.36 15.27
N PRO A 230 -18.56 -43.41 14.43
CA PRO A 230 -19.93 -42.89 14.46
C PRO A 230 -20.92 -43.81 13.72
N PRO A 231 -22.24 -43.73 14.04
CA PRO A 231 -23.28 -44.54 13.41
C PRO A 231 -23.65 -44.08 11.98
N PRO A 232 -24.27 -44.96 11.16
CA PRO A 232 -24.54 -44.70 9.75
C PRO A 232 -25.77 -43.80 9.54
N ASN A 233 -25.63 -42.82 8.64
CA ASN A 233 -26.73 -41.98 8.15
C ASN A 233 -27.57 -42.70 7.06
N PRO A 234 -28.88 -42.40 6.97
CA PRO A 234 -29.79 -42.96 5.94
C PRO A 234 -29.59 -42.34 4.55
N PRO A 235 -30.06 -43.00 3.47
CA PRO A 235 -29.69 -42.68 2.09
C PRO A 235 -30.40 -41.42 1.56
N SER A 236 -29.58 -40.48 1.08
CA SER A 236 -29.97 -39.29 0.32
C SER A 236 -30.41 -39.68 -1.10
N GLY A 237 -31.51 -39.08 -1.56
CA GLY A 237 -32.06 -39.25 -2.92
C GLY A 237 -31.18 -38.69 -4.05
N PRO A 238 -31.58 -38.91 -5.31
CA PRO A 238 -30.73 -38.69 -6.48
C PRO A 238 -30.51 -37.20 -6.82
N PRO A 239 -29.33 -36.83 -7.36
CA PRO A 239 -28.97 -35.45 -7.62
C PRO A 239 -29.65 -34.89 -8.86
N SER A 240 -30.27 -33.72 -8.73
CA SER A 240 -30.72 -32.90 -9.85
C SER A 240 -29.51 -32.13 -10.43
N THR A 241 -29.15 -32.46 -11.67
CA THR A 241 -28.15 -31.75 -12.47
C THR A 241 -28.70 -30.39 -12.89
N SER A 242 -28.25 -29.33 -12.22
CA SER A 242 -28.42 -27.94 -12.66
C SER A 242 -27.06 -27.39 -13.08
N THR A 243 -26.76 -27.51 -14.38
CA THR A 243 -25.56 -26.96 -15.02
C THR A 243 -25.74 -25.45 -15.18
N SER A 244 -25.12 -24.67 -14.29
CA SER A 244 -24.87 -23.25 -14.51
C SER A 244 -23.46 -23.08 -15.08
N PRO A 245 -23.24 -22.24 -16.11
CA PRO A 245 -21.90 -22.02 -16.65
C PRO A 245 -21.02 -21.28 -15.63
N PRO A 246 -19.71 -21.60 -15.56
CA PRO A 246 -18.80 -20.94 -14.63
C PRO A 246 -18.56 -19.50 -15.08
N VAL A 247 -18.85 -18.56 -14.18
CA VAL A 247 -18.37 -17.17 -14.28
C VAL A 247 -16.86 -17.22 -14.04
N HIS A 248 -16.09 -17.13 -15.13
CA HIS A 248 -14.64 -16.96 -15.06
C HIS A 248 -14.33 -15.58 -14.47
N ASN A 249 -13.94 -15.55 -13.19
CA ASN A 249 -13.25 -14.41 -12.61
C ASN A 249 -11.86 -14.33 -13.27
N HIS A 250 -11.69 -13.35 -14.14
CA HIS A 250 -10.40 -13.02 -14.77
C HIS A 250 -9.52 -12.23 -13.79
N ASP A 251 -8.99 -12.91 -12.77
CA ASP A 251 -7.90 -12.41 -11.91
C ASP A 251 -6.54 -12.81 -12.52
N GLY A 252 -6.30 -12.40 -13.77
CA GLY A 252 -4.99 -12.51 -14.40
C GLY A 252 -4.11 -11.32 -14.02
N PRO A 253 -2.78 -11.48 -13.87
CA PRO A 253 -1.86 -10.37 -13.67
C PRO A 253 -1.97 -9.41 -14.85
N CYS A 254 -2.65 -8.28 -14.62
CA CYS A 254 -2.81 -7.23 -15.60
C CYS A 254 -1.45 -6.56 -15.79
N LEU A 255 -0.74 -6.96 -16.85
CA LEU A 255 0.41 -6.20 -17.33
C LEU A 255 -0.14 -4.93 -17.98
N ASP A 256 -0.39 -3.91 -17.15
CA ASP A 256 -0.77 -2.56 -17.59
C ASP A 256 0.43 -1.88 -18.24
N ILE A 257 0.76 -2.34 -19.44
CA ILE A 257 1.62 -1.60 -20.33
C ILE A 257 0.74 -0.48 -20.91
N PRO A 258 1.09 0.80 -20.72
CA PRO A 258 0.31 1.91 -21.24
C PRO A 258 0.45 1.93 -22.76
N PHE A 259 -0.38 1.15 -23.44
CA PHE A 259 -0.51 1.19 -24.88
C PHE A 259 -1.31 2.44 -25.26
N MET A 260 -0.65 3.37 -25.95
CA MET A 260 -1.32 4.56 -26.47
C MET A 260 -1.99 4.23 -27.79
N PHE A 261 -3.31 4.34 -27.83
CA PHE A 261 -4.06 4.26 -29.08
C PHE A 261 -3.76 5.47 -29.97
N SER A 262 -3.51 5.23 -31.26
CA SER A 262 -3.30 6.27 -32.25
C SER A 262 -4.62 6.70 -32.90
N HIS A 263 -4.55 7.78 -33.70
CA HIS A 263 -5.66 8.20 -34.53
C HIS A 263 -6.06 7.12 -35.54
N ASP A 264 -5.09 6.40 -36.11
CA ASP A 264 -5.35 5.35 -37.10
C ASP A 264 -6.17 4.20 -36.49
N HIS A 265 -5.90 3.83 -35.24
CA HIS A 265 -6.72 2.85 -34.51
C HIS A 265 -8.17 3.32 -34.33
N THR A 266 -8.40 4.63 -34.21
CA THR A 266 -9.75 5.19 -34.13
C THR A 266 -10.48 5.06 -35.47
N CYS A 267 -9.78 5.32 -36.58
CA CYS A 267 -10.29 5.10 -37.93
C CYS A 267 -10.68 3.64 -38.17
N ASP A 268 -9.79 2.70 -37.80
CA ASP A 268 -10.03 1.26 -37.96
C ASP A 268 -11.21 0.77 -37.11
N CYS A 269 -11.32 1.25 -35.88
CA CYS A 269 -12.44 0.93 -35.00
C CYS A 269 -13.78 1.40 -35.60
N ILE A 270 -13.83 2.62 -36.12
CA ILE A 270 -15.04 3.18 -36.76
C ILE A 270 -15.38 2.44 -38.06
N ALA A 271 -14.38 2.12 -38.88
CA ALA A 271 -14.56 1.35 -40.09
C ALA A 271 -15.13 -0.05 -39.79
N GLY A 272 -14.59 -0.71 -38.76
CA GLY A 272 -15.09 -2.01 -38.29
C GLY A 272 -16.52 -1.92 -37.75
N PHE A 273 -16.86 -0.87 -36.99
CA PHE A 273 -18.22 -0.68 -36.49
C PHE A 273 -19.22 -0.45 -37.62
N LYS A 274 -18.85 0.34 -38.63
CA LYS A 274 -19.65 0.56 -39.84
C LYS A 274 -19.89 -0.75 -40.58
N ALA A 275 -18.87 -1.59 -40.72
CA ALA A 275 -18.99 -2.89 -41.38
C ALA A 275 -19.93 -3.85 -40.63
N GLU A 276 -19.88 -3.87 -39.29
CA GLU A 276 -20.70 -4.79 -38.48
C GLU A 276 -22.15 -4.32 -38.29
N SER A 277 -22.35 -3.03 -38.04
CA SER A 277 -23.66 -2.47 -37.67
C SER A 277 -24.41 -1.76 -38.79
N GLY A 278 -23.72 -1.41 -39.88
CA GLY A 278 -24.24 -0.57 -40.95
C GLY A 278 -24.40 0.91 -40.58
N ILE A 279 -23.97 1.33 -39.39
CA ILE A 279 -24.04 2.72 -38.93
C ILE A 279 -22.76 3.44 -39.30
N ASP A 280 -22.87 4.46 -40.15
CA ASP A 280 -21.72 5.25 -40.59
C ASP A 280 -21.42 6.40 -39.62
N LEU A 281 -20.25 6.37 -38.99
CA LEU A 281 -19.73 7.44 -38.14
C LEU A 281 -18.48 8.10 -38.73
N SER A 282 -18.13 7.82 -39.99
CA SER A 282 -16.89 8.32 -40.61
C SER A 282 -16.85 9.84 -40.70
N GLU A 283 -17.98 10.52 -40.87
CA GLU A 283 -18.05 12.00 -40.88
C GLU A 283 -17.74 12.64 -39.52
N LYS A 284 -17.72 11.85 -38.43
CA LYS A 284 -17.48 12.31 -37.07
C LYS A 284 -16.04 12.11 -36.60
N LEU A 285 -15.20 11.52 -37.45
CA LEU A 285 -13.78 11.26 -37.16
C LEU A 285 -13.01 12.52 -36.77
N ASP A 286 -13.23 13.63 -37.47
CA ASP A 286 -12.56 14.91 -37.16
C ASP A 286 -12.94 15.43 -35.77
N GLY A 287 -14.21 15.25 -35.38
CA GLY A 287 -14.69 15.64 -34.06
C GLY A 287 -14.10 14.80 -32.93
N LEU A 288 -13.86 13.51 -33.17
CA LEU A 288 -13.17 12.63 -32.23
C LEU A 288 -11.67 12.96 -32.14
N LYS A 289 -11.03 13.19 -33.28
CA LYS A 289 -9.62 13.57 -33.36
C LYS A 289 -9.35 14.86 -32.61
N HIS A 290 -10.17 15.89 -32.82
CA HIS A 290 -10.01 17.18 -32.16
C HIS A 290 -10.16 17.10 -30.63
N ARG A 291 -10.87 16.10 -30.12
CA ARG A 291 -11.08 15.84 -28.69
C ARG A 291 -10.17 14.75 -28.13
N GLU A 292 -9.24 14.23 -28.94
CA GLU A 292 -8.34 13.13 -28.58
C GLU A 292 -9.08 11.90 -28.02
N LEU A 293 -10.30 11.64 -28.53
CA LEU A 293 -11.12 10.52 -28.08
C LEU A 293 -10.74 9.24 -28.84
N THR A 294 -9.91 8.41 -28.19
CA THR A 294 -9.51 7.08 -28.64
C THR A 294 -10.53 6.00 -28.24
N PRO A 295 -10.51 4.79 -28.85
CA PRO A 295 -11.48 3.73 -28.57
C PRO A 295 -11.61 3.31 -27.11
N ASP A 296 -10.53 3.37 -26.34
CA ASP A 296 -10.51 3.10 -24.90
C ASP A 296 -11.11 4.26 -24.09
N LEU A 297 -10.76 5.51 -24.40
CA LEU A 297 -11.34 6.70 -23.75
C LEU A 297 -12.83 6.85 -24.04
N LEU A 298 -13.30 6.41 -25.21
CA LEU A 298 -14.71 6.40 -25.58
C LEU A 298 -15.59 5.55 -24.63
N LEU A 299 -15.00 4.63 -23.87
CA LEU A 299 -15.72 3.83 -22.86
C LEU A 299 -16.03 4.61 -21.58
N GLU A 300 -15.22 5.62 -21.28
CA GLU A 300 -15.34 6.46 -20.08
C GLU A 300 -16.25 7.69 -20.33
N VAL A 301 -16.47 8.07 -21.59
CA VAL A 301 -17.36 9.19 -21.92
C VAL A 301 -18.82 8.77 -21.73
N PRO A 302 -19.65 9.55 -20.99
CA PRO A 302 -21.08 9.27 -20.87
C PRO A 302 -21.78 9.18 -22.23
N HIS A 303 -22.66 8.19 -22.41
CA HIS A 303 -23.37 7.96 -23.67
C HIS A 303 -24.18 9.18 -24.13
N ASP A 304 -24.74 9.97 -23.21
CA ASP A 304 -25.44 11.21 -23.54
C ASP A 304 -24.56 12.20 -24.31
N HIS A 305 -23.30 12.34 -23.91
CA HIS A 305 -22.34 13.25 -24.55
C HIS A 305 -21.95 12.73 -25.92
N LEU A 306 -21.69 11.42 -26.04
CA LEU A 306 -21.36 10.78 -27.31
C LEU A 306 -22.53 10.83 -28.29
N SER A 307 -23.77 10.66 -27.82
CA SER A 307 -24.96 10.73 -28.69
C SER A 307 -25.10 12.11 -29.35
N ARG A 308 -24.83 13.17 -28.58
CA ARG A 308 -24.82 14.56 -29.08
C ARG A 308 -23.67 14.81 -30.03
N LEU A 309 -22.48 14.27 -29.73
CA LEU A 309 -21.30 14.41 -30.57
C LEU A 309 -21.49 13.73 -31.94
N PHE A 310 -22.06 12.53 -31.94
CA PHE A 310 -22.30 11.76 -33.16
C PHE A 310 -23.58 12.14 -33.89
N GLY A 311 -24.53 12.78 -33.22
CA GLY A 311 -25.86 13.06 -33.79
C GLY A 311 -26.65 11.78 -34.06
N ILE A 312 -26.46 10.75 -33.24
CA ILE A 312 -27.17 9.46 -33.32
C ILE A 312 -27.98 9.23 -32.05
N SER A 313 -28.91 8.27 -32.09
CA SER A 313 -29.70 7.94 -30.90
C SER A 313 -28.82 7.34 -29.79
N GLU A 314 -29.26 7.50 -28.54
CA GLU A 314 -28.60 6.96 -27.35
C GLU A 314 -28.35 5.45 -27.46
N GLY A 315 -29.35 4.68 -27.91
CA GLY A 315 -29.20 3.23 -28.12
C GLY A 315 -28.10 2.87 -29.13
N LYS A 316 -27.94 3.63 -30.22
CA LYS A 316 -26.84 3.42 -31.18
C LYS A 316 -25.49 3.78 -30.58
N THR A 317 -25.47 4.78 -29.72
CA THR A 317 -24.26 5.20 -28.99
C THR A 317 -23.81 4.12 -28.01
N ILE A 318 -24.74 3.55 -27.25
CA ILE A 318 -24.46 2.42 -26.35
C ILE A 318 -23.95 1.21 -27.15
N MET A 319 -24.58 0.88 -28.28
CA MET A 319 -24.08 -0.19 -29.17
C MET A 319 -22.64 0.07 -29.64
N PHE A 320 -22.32 1.31 -29.99
CA PHE A 320 -20.96 1.69 -30.37
C PHE A 320 -19.97 1.52 -29.21
N GLN A 321 -20.30 1.93 -27.99
CA GLN A 321 -19.43 1.73 -26.83
C GLN A 321 -19.20 0.23 -26.52
N ILE A 322 -20.23 -0.60 -26.64
CA ILE A 322 -20.09 -2.07 -26.51
C ILE A 322 -19.14 -2.61 -27.58
N TYR A 323 -19.27 -2.14 -28.82
CA TYR A 323 -18.36 -2.50 -29.89
C TYR A 323 -16.92 -2.08 -29.58
N CYS A 324 -16.67 -0.84 -29.16
CA CYS A 324 -15.35 -0.33 -28.78
C CYS A 324 -14.69 -1.20 -27.70
N ARG A 325 -15.45 -1.64 -26.68
CA ARG A 325 -14.92 -2.50 -25.62
C ARG A 325 -14.39 -3.82 -26.17
N ARG A 326 -15.18 -4.47 -27.04
CA ARG A 326 -14.77 -5.73 -27.69
C ARG A 326 -13.59 -5.50 -28.65
N TRP A 327 -13.61 -4.41 -29.39
CA TRP A 327 -12.55 -4.04 -30.32
C TRP A 327 -11.21 -3.81 -29.59
N VAL A 328 -11.21 -3.01 -28.52
CA VAL A 328 -10.03 -2.74 -27.67
C VAL A 328 -9.46 -4.03 -27.09
N HIS A 329 -10.33 -4.92 -26.60
CA HIS A 329 -9.91 -6.22 -26.07
C HIS A 329 -9.21 -7.06 -27.15
N ASN A 330 -9.81 -7.20 -28.32
CA ASN A 330 -9.24 -7.99 -29.41
C ASN A 330 -7.95 -7.39 -29.95
N PHE A 331 -7.88 -6.05 -30.04
CA PHE A 331 -6.70 -5.34 -30.47
C PHE A 331 -5.53 -5.58 -29.51
N LYS A 332 -5.75 -5.45 -28.19
CA LYS A 332 -4.73 -5.74 -27.18
C LYS A 332 -4.27 -7.19 -27.21
N ALA A 333 -5.20 -8.13 -27.40
CA ALA A 333 -4.87 -9.55 -27.51
C ALA A 333 -4.02 -9.87 -28.75
N ALA A 334 -4.32 -9.25 -29.89
CA ALA A 334 -3.53 -9.40 -31.12
C ALA A 334 -2.11 -8.84 -30.94
N LEU A 335 -1.99 -7.65 -30.33
CA LEU A 335 -0.70 -7.04 -30.05
C LEU A 335 0.18 -7.90 -29.12
N LEU A 336 -0.42 -8.50 -28.08
CA LEU A 336 0.29 -9.41 -27.20
C LEU A 336 0.76 -10.67 -27.93
N ALA A 337 -0.08 -11.23 -28.81
CA ALA A 337 0.28 -12.40 -29.61
C ALA A 337 1.42 -12.11 -30.61
N GLU A 338 1.47 -10.89 -31.17
CA GLU A 338 2.59 -10.46 -32.02
C GLU A 338 3.89 -10.36 -31.22
N TRP A 339 3.85 -9.82 -30.00
CA TRP A 339 5.02 -9.75 -29.13
C TRP A 339 5.52 -11.10 -28.64
N GLU A 340 4.63 -12.08 -28.42
CA GLU A 340 5.03 -13.43 -28.04
C GLU A 340 5.66 -14.22 -29.20
N ALA A 341 5.46 -13.78 -30.43
CA ALA A 341 6.01 -14.42 -31.63
C ALA A 341 7.41 -13.93 -32.02
N GLU A 342 7.88 -12.82 -31.46
CA GLU A 342 9.24 -12.25 -31.65
C GLU A 342 10.26 -12.81 -30.64
#